data_AF-A0A2E2UWK5-F1
#
_entry.id   AF-A0A2E2UWK5-F1
#
_cell.length_a   1.000
_cell.length_b   1.000
_cell.length_c   1.000
_cell.angle_alpha   90.00
_cell.angle_beta   90.00
_cell.angle_gamma   90.00
#
_symmetry.space_group_name_H-M   'P 1'
#
loop_
_entity.id
_entity.type
_entity.pdbx_description
1 polymer ?
#
loop_
_entity_poly.entity_id
_entity_poly.type
_entity_poly.pdbx_seq_one_letter_code
_entity_poly.pdbx_strand_id
1 'polypeptide(L)'
;MKRALVVLGLAVILTVPVLVNAQTQLVPEACLGDPSKCGSCELVDLVNNLIGFVLWFATVGATLMVVYGGFRLVTAGGNVDAMTKAKSIVTNVIIGYVLALAAFMIINTLLSILLPSGSPVLGWQNIECLYATPTNTKDSESNDDKSYGDFNLFELISRPSKISLGSSSSGGGATVSSKQFFDNKGTCSESFLSPYFGGDASEAACIVRAESACGGSLLSRSDKDRNGYPFSIGIFQVNMTVHHVIGCAGIGAAVNDLNCPGAYSGRNYSAYIVNRNLYDQCKKALLNPQCAAKNAVRIRSARGGSWKDWSTASGCGLR
;
A
#
# COMPACT_ATOMS: atom_id res chain seq x y z
N MET A 1 -50.59 1.29 -1.02
CA MET A 1 -49.49 1.77 -0.15
C MET A 1 -48.84 0.64 0.67
N LYS A 2 -49.57 -0.12 1.50
CA LYS A 2 -49.00 -1.21 2.32
C LYS A 2 -48.27 -2.31 1.52
N ARG A 3 -48.81 -2.73 0.37
CA ARG A 3 -48.16 -3.72 -0.51
C ARG A 3 -46.90 -3.17 -1.20
N ALA A 4 -46.88 -1.87 -1.51
CA ALA A 4 -45.72 -1.22 -2.13
C ALA A 4 -44.55 -1.08 -1.14
N LEU A 5 -44.82 -0.74 0.13
CA LEU A 5 -43.80 -0.68 1.19
C LEU A 5 -43.18 -2.05 1.51
N VAL A 6 -43.99 -3.12 1.49
CA VAL A 6 -43.48 -4.49 1.68
C VAL A 6 -42.60 -4.92 0.52
N VAL A 7 -43.00 -4.62 -0.73
CA VAL A 7 -42.21 -4.93 -1.92
C VAL A 7 -40.92 -4.10 -1.99
N LEU A 8 -40.96 -2.82 -1.59
CA LEU A 8 -39.78 -1.95 -1.53
C LEU A 8 -38.80 -2.42 -0.44
N GLY A 9 -39.30 -2.78 0.74
CA GLY A 9 -38.48 -3.32 1.83
C GLY A 9 -37.83 -4.65 1.47
N LEU A 10 -38.56 -5.55 0.79
CA LEU A 10 -38.03 -6.83 0.31
C LEU A 10 -36.97 -6.63 -0.80
N ALA A 11 -37.21 -5.68 -1.71
CA ALA A 11 -36.26 -5.35 -2.79
C ALA A 11 -34.97 -4.70 -2.27
N VAL A 12 -35.05 -3.89 -1.20
CA VAL A 12 -33.87 -3.34 -0.53
C VAL A 12 -33.09 -4.45 0.20
N ILE A 13 -33.77 -5.36 0.89
CA ILE A 13 -33.13 -6.50 1.59
C ILE A 13 -32.49 -7.50 0.63
N LEU A 14 -33.06 -7.67 -0.58
CA LEU A 14 -32.51 -8.53 -1.63
C LEU A 14 -31.36 -7.88 -2.43
N THR A 15 -31.21 -6.55 -2.40
CA THR A 15 -30.13 -5.84 -3.14
C THR A 15 -28.93 -5.49 -2.26
N VAL A 16 -29.10 -5.39 -0.94
CA VAL A 16 -28.00 -5.16 0.02
C VAL A 16 -26.91 -6.25 0.01
N PRO A 17 -27.19 -7.57 -0.20
CA PRO A 17 -26.14 -8.59 -0.23
C PRO A 17 -25.30 -8.54 -1.51
N VAL A 18 -25.78 -7.91 -2.58
CA VAL A 18 -25.10 -7.90 -3.89
C VAL A 18 -23.93 -6.91 -3.92
N LEU A 19 -23.87 -5.97 -2.97
CA LEU A 19 -22.75 -5.04 -2.82
C LEU A 19 -21.61 -5.60 -1.95
N VAL A 20 -21.80 -6.78 -1.35
CA VAL A 20 -20.74 -7.49 -0.64
C VAL A 20 -20.11 -8.46 -1.61
N ASN A 21 -19.13 -7.99 -2.39
CA ASN A 21 -18.33 -8.82 -3.28
C ASN A 21 -17.74 -9.99 -2.47
N ALA A 22 -18.32 -11.17 -2.64
CA ALA A 22 -17.94 -12.39 -1.96
C ALA A 22 -16.71 -12.98 -2.63
N GLN A 23 -15.51 -12.65 -2.14
CA GLN A 23 -14.33 -13.50 -2.33
C GLN A 23 -14.35 -14.56 -1.22
N THR A 24 -15.19 -15.60 -1.36
CA THR A 24 -15.38 -16.66 -0.34
C THR A 24 -14.28 -17.72 -0.37
N GLN A 25 -13.04 -17.29 -0.55
CA GLN A 25 -11.89 -18.17 -0.49
C GLN A 25 -11.23 -18.02 0.88
N LEU A 26 -11.52 -18.96 1.78
CA LEU A 26 -10.99 -18.98 3.16
C LEU A 26 -9.47 -19.17 3.16
N VAL A 27 -9.00 -20.21 2.48
CA VAL A 27 -7.57 -20.51 2.33
C VAL A 27 -7.02 -19.72 1.14
N PRO A 28 -5.95 -18.92 1.32
CA PRO A 28 -5.31 -18.20 0.22
C PRO A 28 -4.98 -19.13 -0.96
N GLU A 29 -5.15 -18.65 -2.18
CA GLU A 29 -4.98 -19.47 -3.40
C GLU A 29 -3.57 -20.04 -3.54
N ALA A 30 -2.58 -19.30 -3.04
CA ALA A 30 -1.18 -19.73 -2.98
C ALA A 30 -0.96 -21.01 -2.15
N CYS A 31 -1.86 -21.32 -1.21
CA CYS A 31 -1.81 -22.48 -0.33
C CYS A 31 -2.62 -23.68 -0.81
N LEU A 32 -3.41 -23.54 -1.88
CA LEU A 32 -4.22 -24.64 -2.40
C LEU A 32 -3.34 -25.55 -3.27
N GLY A 33 -2.97 -26.71 -2.73
CA GLY A 33 -2.26 -27.77 -3.46
C GLY A 33 -0.76 -27.88 -3.21
N ASP A 34 -0.15 -26.92 -2.50
CA ASP A 34 1.26 -26.98 -2.11
C ASP A 34 1.50 -26.34 -0.72
N PRO A 35 1.61 -27.14 0.36
CA PRO A 35 1.81 -26.64 1.72
C PRO A 35 3.14 -25.92 1.92
N SER A 36 4.12 -26.12 1.05
CA SER A 36 5.46 -25.53 1.18
C SER A 36 5.53 -24.06 0.75
N LYS A 37 4.45 -23.54 0.16
CA LYS A 37 4.30 -22.12 -0.21
C LYS A 37 3.63 -21.29 0.88
N CYS A 38 3.08 -21.94 1.92
CA CYS A 38 2.40 -21.26 3.02
C CYS A 38 3.41 -20.75 4.06
N GLY A 39 3.54 -19.44 4.16
CA GLY A 39 4.35 -18.74 5.17
C GLY A 39 3.51 -17.98 6.20
N SER A 40 4.20 -17.13 6.98
CA SER A 40 3.57 -16.23 7.96
C SER A 40 2.61 -15.23 7.33
N CYS A 41 2.76 -15.00 6.04
CA CYS A 41 1.94 -14.11 5.26
C CYS A 41 0.58 -14.75 4.87
N GLU A 42 0.54 -16.04 4.49
CA GLU A 42 -0.76 -16.65 4.10
C GLU A 42 -1.58 -16.91 5.34
N LEU A 43 -0.90 -17.05 6.49
CA LEU A 43 -1.56 -17.04 7.78
C LEU A 43 -2.31 -15.72 8.03
N VAL A 44 -1.72 -14.58 7.66
CA VAL A 44 -2.37 -13.28 7.81
C VAL A 44 -3.53 -13.13 6.82
N ASP A 45 -3.34 -13.55 5.56
CA ASP A 45 -4.41 -13.54 4.57
C ASP A 45 -5.56 -14.48 4.97
N LEU A 46 -5.23 -15.66 5.50
CA LEU A 46 -6.21 -16.60 6.08
C LEU A 46 -6.98 -15.95 7.23
N VAL A 47 -6.30 -15.25 8.13
CA VAL A 47 -6.96 -14.53 9.24
C VAL A 47 -7.87 -13.43 8.71
N ASN A 48 -7.45 -12.67 7.69
CA ASN A 48 -8.28 -11.65 7.06
C ASN A 48 -9.49 -12.25 6.36
N ASN A 49 -9.30 -13.33 5.61
CA ASN A 49 -10.38 -14.08 4.96
C ASN A 49 -11.34 -14.68 5.99
N LEU A 50 -10.83 -15.18 7.13
CA LEU A 50 -11.62 -15.70 8.23
C LEU A 50 -12.46 -14.60 8.89
N ILE A 51 -11.87 -13.43 9.15
CA ILE A 51 -12.60 -12.28 9.71
C ILE A 51 -13.70 -11.85 8.73
N GLY A 52 -13.38 -11.73 7.43
CA GLY A 52 -14.36 -11.42 6.39
C GLY A 52 -15.47 -12.45 6.30
N PHE A 53 -15.13 -13.74 6.37
CA PHE A 53 -16.08 -14.84 6.38
C PHE A 53 -17.02 -14.78 7.59
N VAL A 54 -16.49 -14.60 8.80
CA VAL A 54 -17.30 -14.51 10.03
C VAL A 54 -18.20 -13.28 9.99
N LEU A 55 -17.70 -12.12 9.51
CA LEU A 55 -18.52 -10.92 9.36
C LEU A 55 -19.62 -11.08 8.31
N TRP A 56 -19.36 -11.80 7.21
CA TRP A 56 -20.37 -12.13 6.22
C TRP A 56 -21.48 -13.00 6.81
N PHE A 57 -21.12 -14.10 7.49
CA PHE A 57 -22.09 -14.97 8.18
C PHE A 57 -22.85 -14.22 9.28
N ALA A 58 -22.18 -13.36 10.03
CA ALA A 58 -22.81 -12.52 11.05
C ALA A 58 -23.82 -11.55 10.43
N THR A 59 -23.50 -10.93 9.30
CA THR A 59 -24.38 -9.99 8.59
C THR A 59 -25.60 -10.71 8.01
N VAL A 60 -25.40 -11.86 7.35
CA VAL A 60 -26.49 -12.69 6.82
C VAL A 60 -27.37 -13.20 7.95
N GLY A 61 -26.77 -13.74 9.02
CA GLY A 61 -27.48 -14.23 10.19
C GLY A 61 -28.26 -13.13 10.91
N ALA A 62 -27.67 -11.95 11.09
CA ALA A 62 -28.34 -10.79 11.67
C ALA A 62 -29.53 -10.35 10.81
N THR A 63 -29.36 -10.30 9.49
CA THR A 63 -30.45 -9.95 8.56
C THR A 63 -31.61 -10.95 8.66
N LEU A 64 -31.33 -12.25 8.64
CA LEU A 64 -32.36 -13.29 8.76
C LEU A 64 -33.09 -13.23 10.11
N MET A 65 -32.37 -13.00 11.21
CA MET A 65 -32.97 -12.90 12.53
C MET A 65 -33.80 -11.62 12.71
N VAL A 66 -33.39 -10.51 12.10
CA VAL A 66 -34.19 -9.28 12.07
C VAL A 66 -35.46 -9.48 11.25
N VAL A 67 -35.38 -10.15 10.09
CA VAL A 67 -36.57 -10.50 9.29
C VAL A 67 -37.50 -11.42 10.08
N TYR A 68 -36.96 -12.45 10.75
CA TYR A 68 -37.74 -13.35 11.59
C TYR A 68 -38.42 -12.63 12.76
N GLY A 69 -37.68 -11.77 13.47
CA GLY A 69 -38.20 -10.93 14.55
C GLY A 69 -39.28 -9.96 14.05
N GLY A 70 -39.05 -9.32 12.89
CA GLY A 70 -40.01 -8.44 12.23
C GLY A 70 -41.29 -9.16 11.81
N PHE A 71 -41.17 -10.36 11.23
CA PHE A 71 -42.33 -11.18 10.87
C PHE A 71 -43.14 -11.57 12.11
N ARG A 72 -42.48 -12.06 13.16
CA ARG A 72 -43.13 -12.41 14.43
C ARG A 72 -43.85 -11.22 15.04
N LEU A 73 -43.27 -10.02 14.94
CA LEU A 73 -43.89 -8.79 15.44
C LEU A 73 -45.18 -8.44 14.68
N VAL A 74 -45.20 -8.59 13.36
CA VAL A 74 -46.39 -8.32 12.53
C VAL A 74 -47.47 -9.39 12.73
N THR A 75 -47.09 -10.66 12.90
CA THR A 75 -48.03 -11.77 13.10
C THR A 75 -48.55 -11.91 14.53
N ALA A 76 -48.05 -11.11 15.49
CA ALA A 76 -48.42 -11.23 16.90
C ALA A 76 -49.88 -10.88 17.21
N GLY A 77 -50.61 -10.22 16.29
CA GLY A 77 -52.05 -10.02 16.41
C GLY A 77 -52.52 -9.28 17.67
N GLY A 78 -51.65 -8.48 18.31
CA GLY A 78 -51.94 -7.77 19.56
C GLY A 78 -51.62 -8.54 20.85
N ASN A 79 -51.09 -9.77 20.76
CA ASN A 79 -50.59 -10.50 21.93
C ASN A 79 -49.30 -9.83 22.47
N VAL A 80 -49.39 -9.25 23.66
CA VAL A 80 -48.31 -8.47 24.31
C VAL A 80 -47.07 -9.32 24.59
N ASP A 81 -47.24 -10.59 24.97
CA ASP A 81 -46.13 -11.51 25.22
C ASP A 81 -45.40 -11.88 23.92
N ALA A 82 -46.15 -12.14 22.86
CA ALA A 82 -45.56 -12.45 21.54
C ALA A 82 -44.81 -11.25 20.96
N MET A 83 -45.35 -10.04 21.14
CA MET A 83 -44.67 -8.79 20.74
C MET A 83 -43.39 -8.54 21.52
N THR A 84 -43.41 -8.80 22.83
CA THR A 84 -42.23 -8.62 23.69
C THR A 84 -41.12 -9.59 23.29
N LYS A 85 -41.46 -10.87 23.01
CA LYS A 85 -40.51 -11.86 22.50
C LYS A 85 -39.96 -11.50 21.12
N ALA A 86 -40.77 -10.95 20.22
CA ALA A 86 -40.30 -10.52 18.91
C ALA A 86 -39.32 -9.34 19.00
N LYS A 87 -39.61 -8.35 19.87
CA LYS A 87 -38.71 -7.22 20.12
C LYS A 87 -37.40 -7.64 20.74
N SER A 88 -37.42 -8.56 21.71
CA SER A 88 -36.19 -9.03 22.37
C SER A 88 -35.24 -9.73 21.39
N ILE A 89 -35.77 -10.49 20.42
CA ILE A 89 -34.96 -11.08 19.35
C ILE A 89 -34.25 -9.99 18.54
N VAL A 90 -34.97 -8.97 18.09
CA VAL A 90 -34.40 -7.88 17.29
C VAL A 90 -33.36 -7.08 18.09
N THR A 91 -33.65 -6.74 19.35
CA THR A 91 -32.68 -5.99 20.19
C THR A 91 -31.42 -6.80 20.47
N ASN A 92 -31.54 -8.10 20.72
CA ASN A 92 -30.40 -8.97 20.96
C ASN A 92 -29.48 -9.07 19.73
N VAL A 93 -30.07 -9.15 18.53
CA VAL A 93 -29.32 -9.15 17.27
C VAL A 93 -28.57 -7.83 17.07
N ILE A 94 -29.24 -6.70 17.31
CA ILE A 94 -28.61 -5.37 17.18
C ILE A 94 -27.44 -5.22 18.15
N ILE A 95 -27.63 -5.58 19.42
CA ILE A 95 -26.58 -5.50 20.44
C ILE A 95 -25.39 -6.38 20.04
N GLY A 96 -25.63 -7.61 19.63
CA GLY A 96 -24.57 -8.52 19.17
C GLY A 96 -23.80 -7.96 17.97
N TYR A 97 -24.50 -7.38 17.01
CA TYR A 97 -23.86 -6.80 15.82
C TYR A 97 -23.05 -5.55 16.15
N VAL A 98 -23.55 -4.67 17.02
CA VAL A 98 -22.81 -3.50 17.50
C VAL A 98 -21.54 -3.90 18.25
N LEU A 99 -21.60 -4.93 19.09
CA LEU A 99 -20.42 -5.44 19.80
C LEU A 99 -19.37 -6.01 18.83
N ALA A 100 -19.79 -6.72 17.77
CA ALA A 100 -18.87 -7.21 16.75
C ALA A 100 -18.14 -6.07 16.02
N LEU A 101 -18.87 -5.00 15.65
CA LEU A 101 -18.29 -3.81 15.03
C LEU A 101 -17.37 -3.04 16.00
N ALA A 102 -17.76 -2.93 17.27
CA ALA A 102 -16.95 -2.27 18.30
C ALA A 102 -15.63 -3.02 18.55
N ALA A 103 -15.66 -4.35 18.63
CA ALA A 103 -14.47 -5.18 18.75
C ALA A 103 -13.51 -4.97 17.56
N PHE A 104 -14.06 -4.94 16.35
CA PHE A 104 -13.30 -4.61 15.15
C PHE A 104 -12.65 -3.22 15.24
N MET A 105 -13.37 -2.20 15.72
CA MET A 105 -12.80 -0.85 15.87
C MET A 105 -11.71 -0.75 16.95
N ILE A 106 -11.88 -1.47 18.07
CA ILE A 106 -10.93 -1.47 19.19
C ILE A 106 -9.60 -2.04 18.76
N ILE A 107 -9.61 -3.20 18.08
CA ILE A 107 -8.39 -3.81 17.56
C ILE A 107 -7.63 -2.78 16.70
N ASN A 108 -8.35 -1.89 15.99
CA ASN A 108 -7.81 -0.92 15.01
C ASN A 108 -7.13 0.23 15.64
N THR A 109 -7.77 0.70 16.66
CA THR A 109 -7.22 1.72 17.51
C THR A 109 -5.93 1.19 18.16
N LEU A 110 -5.94 -0.05 18.68
CA LEU A 110 -4.76 -0.64 19.32
C LEU A 110 -3.60 -0.87 18.33
N LEU A 111 -3.85 -1.55 17.21
CA LEU A 111 -2.80 -1.82 16.22
C LEU A 111 -2.26 -0.54 15.58
N SER A 112 -3.08 0.49 15.39
CA SER A 112 -2.64 1.79 14.89
C SER A 112 -1.72 2.54 15.87
N ILE A 113 -1.86 2.32 17.18
CA ILE A 113 -1.00 2.92 18.20
C ILE A 113 0.33 2.17 18.30
N LEU A 114 0.30 0.85 18.18
CA LEU A 114 1.49 0.00 18.33
C LEU A 114 2.38 -0.02 17.08
N LEU A 115 1.82 0.24 15.89
CA LEU A 115 2.55 0.23 14.63
C LEU A 115 2.80 1.68 14.14
N PRO A 116 4.05 2.18 14.10
CA PRO A 116 4.39 3.57 13.74
C PRO A 116 3.97 4.04 12.34
N SER A 117 3.43 3.14 11.52
CA SER A 117 3.05 3.36 10.12
C SER A 117 1.55 3.09 9.86
N GLY A 118 0.73 2.94 10.90
CA GLY A 118 -0.69 2.62 10.78
C GLY A 118 -1.52 3.80 10.29
N SER A 119 -2.09 3.70 9.09
CA SER A 119 -3.10 4.63 8.56
C SER A 119 -4.32 4.72 9.49
N PRO A 120 -4.94 5.90 9.64
CA PRO A 120 -6.03 6.07 10.58
C PRO A 120 -7.26 5.27 10.12
N VAL A 121 -7.75 4.45 11.04
CA VAL A 121 -9.11 3.91 11.17
C VAL A 121 -9.55 2.72 10.30
N LEU A 122 -8.81 2.19 9.30
CA LEU A 122 -9.20 0.96 8.54
C LEU A 122 -8.00 0.21 7.84
N GLY A 123 -6.85 0.02 8.50
CA GLY A 123 -5.59 -0.31 7.79
C GLY A 123 -5.08 -1.77 7.78
N TRP A 124 -5.29 -2.57 8.83
CA TRP A 124 -4.65 -3.90 8.93
C TRP A 124 -5.21 -4.97 7.99
N GLN A 125 -6.38 -4.75 7.39
CA GLN A 125 -7.00 -5.76 6.53
C GLN A 125 -6.15 -5.98 5.28
N ASN A 126 -5.28 -5.01 4.97
CA ASN A 126 -4.31 -5.05 3.90
C ASN A 126 -2.91 -5.13 4.53
N ILE A 127 -2.57 -6.29 5.07
CA ILE A 127 -1.16 -6.57 5.40
C ILE A 127 -0.53 -7.05 4.11
N GLU A 128 0.29 -6.21 3.48
CA GLU A 128 1.08 -6.60 2.32
C GLU A 128 2.09 -7.68 2.74
N CYS A 129 1.75 -8.88 2.30
CA CYS A 129 2.45 -10.14 2.45
C CYS A 129 3.52 -10.26 1.35
N LEU A 130 4.79 -10.36 1.73
CA LEU A 130 5.90 -10.45 0.78
C LEU A 130 6.31 -11.92 0.56
N TYR A 131 5.84 -12.54 -0.53
CA TYR A 131 6.33 -13.84 -0.98
C TYR A 131 7.46 -13.70 -1.99
N ALA A 132 8.53 -14.46 -1.78
CA ALA A 132 9.51 -14.70 -2.82
C ALA A 132 8.89 -15.62 -3.89
N THR A 133 8.56 -15.08 -5.06
CA THR A 133 8.05 -15.87 -6.19
C THR A 133 9.21 -16.58 -6.92
N PRO A 134 9.06 -17.85 -7.32
CA PRO A 134 10.10 -18.58 -8.05
C PRO A 134 10.12 -18.15 -9.52
N THR A 135 11.31 -17.81 -10.01
CA THR A 135 11.57 -17.47 -11.41
C THR A 135 11.46 -18.70 -12.30
N ASN A 136 10.45 -18.76 -13.18
CA ASN A 136 10.47 -19.65 -14.34
C ASN A 136 11.34 -19.02 -15.42
N THR A 137 12.61 -19.40 -15.48
CA THR A 137 13.46 -19.22 -16.66
C THR A 137 13.04 -20.22 -17.73
N LYS A 138 12.50 -19.71 -18.83
CA LYS A 138 12.66 -20.34 -20.14
C LYS A 138 13.38 -19.34 -21.04
N ASP A 139 14.69 -19.57 -21.12
CA ASP A 139 15.55 -19.52 -22.30
C ASP A 139 14.96 -18.85 -23.56
N SER A 140 15.61 -17.78 -23.98
CA SER A 140 15.79 -17.45 -25.41
C SER A 140 17.09 -16.66 -25.54
N GLU A 141 18.12 -17.35 -26.02
CA GLU A 141 19.43 -16.86 -26.40
C GLU A 141 19.37 -15.67 -27.39
N SER A 142 20.28 -14.71 -27.22
CA SER A 142 21.15 -14.28 -28.32
C SER A 142 22.40 -13.58 -27.78
N ASN A 143 23.53 -13.97 -28.37
CA ASN A 143 24.91 -13.71 -27.99
C ASN A 143 25.34 -12.24 -28.05
N ASP A 144 26.18 -11.81 -27.10
CA ASP A 144 27.42 -11.08 -27.40
C ASP A 144 28.37 -11.05 -26.18
N ASP A 145 29.57 -11.60 -26.41
CA ASP A 145 30.70 -11.82 -25.49
C ASP A 145 31.56 -10.56 -25.33
N LYS A 146 31.95 -10.21 -24.08
CA LYS A 146 33.30 -9.72 -23.73
C LYS A 146 33.66 -10.00 -22.26
N SER A 147 34.58 -10.95 -22.13
CA SER A 147 35.46 -11.27 -20.98
C SER A 147 36.25 -10.06 -20.40
N TYR A 148 36.36 -9.99 -19.06
CA TYR A 148 37.39 -9.25 -18.32
C TYR A 148 38.01 -10.17 -17.26
N GLY A 149 39.33 -10.29 -17.31
CA GLY A 149 40.12 -11.37 -16.71
C GLY A 149 40.33 -11.36 -15.18
N ASP A 150 40.79 -12.53 -14.72
CA ASP A 150 40.94 -12.99 -13.34
C ASP A 150 41.81 -12.12 -12.43
N PHE A 151 41.29 -11.81 -11.23
CA PHE A 151 42.06 -11.32 -10.09
C PHE A 151 42.49 -12.50 -9.21
N ASN A 152 43.81 -12.63 -8.97
CA ASN A 152 44.39 -13.71 -8.18
C ASN A 152 44.18 -13.50 -6.67
N LEU A 153 43.45 -14.44 -6.07
CA LEU A 153 43.02 -14.47 -4.67
C LEU A 153 44.17 -14.49 -3.64
N PHE A 154 45.40 -14.77 -4.08
CA PHE A 154 46.57 -14.91 -3.19
C PHE A 154 47.19 -13.58 -2.75
N GLU A 155 46.91 -12.47 -3.46
CA GLU A 155 47.49 -11.15 -3.17
C GLU A 155 46.74 -10.39 -2.06
N LEU A 156 45.46 -10.76 -1.82
CA LEU A 156 44.59 -10.09 -0.84
C LEU A 156 44.74 -10.62 0.60
N ILE A 157 45.41 -11.76 0.81
CA ILE A 157 45.50 -12.45 2.12
C ILE A 157 46.69 -11.95 2.97
N SER A 158 47.55 -11.07 2.44
CA SER A 158 48.82 -10.67 3.09
C SER A 158 48.80 -9.26 3.73
N ARG A 159 47.64 -8.60 3.86
CA ARG A 159 47.53 -7.28 4.51
C ARG A 159 46.62 -7.30 5.75
N PRO A 160 47.07 -6.87 6.94
CA PRO A 160 46.22 -6.82 8.12
C PRO A 160 45.51 -5.46 8.20
N SER A 161 44.18 -5.46 8.16
CA SER A 161 43.39 -4.34 8.69
C SER A 161 42.15 -4.87 9.39
N LYS A 162 42.04 -4.54 10.68
CA LYS A 162 41.01 -4.99 11.59
C LYS A 162 39.65 -4.40 11.19
N ILE A 163 38.72 -5.24 10.77
CA ILE A 163 37.28 -4.96 10.84
C ILE A 163 36.68 -6.07 11.71
N SER A 164 36.25 -5.69 12.92
CA SER A 164 35.59 -6.58 13.86
C SER A 164 34.12 -6.76 13.44
N LEU A 165 33.85 -7.79 12.66
CA LEU A 165 32.50 -8.29 12.39
C LEU A 165 32.18 -9.43 13.37
N GLY A 166 31.20 -9.19 14.24
CA GLY A 166 30.58 -10.24 15.04
C GLY A 166 29.85 -11.23 14.12
N SER A 167 30.41 -12.43 14.02
CA SER A 167 29.81 -13.74 13.69
C SER A 167 28.26 -13.77 13.69
N SER A 168 27.54 -14.34 12.71
CA SER A 168 27.77 -15.64 12.05
C SER A 168 26.91 -15.84 10.78
N SER A 169 27.48 -16.55 9.80
CA SER A 169 26.86 -17.30 8.67
C SER A 169 26.16 -16.49 7.57
N SER A 170 26.25 -16.76 6.27
CA SER A 170 26.97 -17.74 5.43
C SER A 170 26.71 -17.34 3.96
N GLY A 171 27.76 -17.25 3.14
CA GLY A 171 27.70 -17.50 1.68
C GLY A 171 27.25 -16.38 0.72
N GLY A 172 28.21 -15.87 -0.06
CA GLY A 172 28.15 -15.87 -1.54
C GLY A 172 27.44 -14.74 -2.31
N GLY A 173 28.23 -13.79 -2.82
CA GLY A 173 28.25 -13.39 -4.24
C GLY A 173 27.08 -12.58 -4.82
N ALA A 174 27.29 -11.28 -5.03
CA ALA A 174 26.38 -10.36 -5.70
C ALA A 174 26.27 -10.58 -7.22
N THR A 175 25.07 -10.48 -7.79
CA THR A 175 24.70 -9.54 -8.88
C THR A 175 23.18 -9.36 -8.89
N VAL A 176 22.75 -8.11 -9.10
CA VAL A 176 21.38 -7.64 -8.80
C VAL A 176 20.51 -7.65 -10.07
N SER A 177 19.29 -8.19 -9.98
CA SER A 177 18.15 -7.74 -10.80
C SER A 177 17.10 -7.10 -9.87
N SER A 178 17.30 -5.80 -9.69
CA SER A 178 16.89 -4.93 -8.58
C SER A 178 15.42 -4.49 -8.53
N LYS A 179 14.53 -5.07 -9.33
CA LYS A 179 13.45 -4.22 -9.84
C LYS A 179 12.10 -4.26 -9.15
N GLN A 180 11.77 -5.27 -8.35
CA GLN A 180 10.45 -5.33 -7.66
C GLN A 180 10.53 -5.81 -6.22
N PHE A 181 11.73 -5.73 -5.65
CA PHE A 181 12.05 -5.75 -4.23
C PHE A 181 11.35 -4.63 -3.40
N PHE A 182 10.31 -3.94 -3.93
CA PHE A 182 10.06 -2.54 -3.59
C PHE A 182 8.62 -1.99 -3.55
N ASP A 183 7.56 -2.78 -3.35
CA ASP A 183 6.21 -2.18 -3.28
C ASP A 183 5.68 -1.93 -1.85
N ASN A 184 6.55 -1.50 -0.92
CA ASN A 184 6.28 -0.51 0.17
C ASN A 184 6.65 -0.84 1.64
N LYS A 185 7.33 -1.95 1.96
CA LYS A 185 7.93 -2.11 3.30
C LYS A 185 9.32 -1.44 3.33
N GLY A 186 9.36 -0.18 3.77
CA GLY A 186 10.62 0.51 4.10
C GLY A 186 11.05 1.60 3.11
N THR A 187 10.15 2.42 2.60
CA THR A 187 10.55 3.60 1.78
C THR A 187 11.45 4.60 2.54
N CYS A 188 11.44 4.53 3.88
CA CYS A 188 12.37 5.22 4.78
C CYS A 188 13.53 4.34 5.29
N SER A 189 13.63 3.08 4.87
CA SER A 189 14.74 2.24 5.31
C SER A 189 16.02 2.63 4.57
N GLU A 190 17.13 2.63 5.29
CA GLU A 190 18.44 2.87 4.67
C GLU A 190 18.76 1.76 3.64
N SER A 191 18.24 0.54 3.82
CA SER A 191 18.35 -0.53 2.83
C SER A 191 17.64 -0.23 1.51
N PHE A 192 16.52 0.50 1.54
CA PHE A 192 15.82 0.94 0.34
C PHE A 192 16.55 2.08 -0.36
N LEU A 193 17.09 3.02 0.42
CA LEU A 193 17.63 4.28 -0.08
C LEU A 193 19.11 4.20 -0.47
N SER A 194 19.88 3.32 0.16
CA SER A 194 21.31 3.14 -0.11
C SER A 194 21.67 2.82 -1.57
N PRO A 195 20.89 2.06 -2.36
CA PRO A 195 21.18 1.88 -3.79
C PRO A 195 21.10 3.18 -4.62
N TYR A 196 20.40 4.20 -4.12
CA TYR A 196 20.18 5.46 -4.83
C TYR A 196 21.05 6.60 -4.25
N PHE A 197 21.10 6.70 -2.93
CA PHE A 197 21.75 7.80 -2.21
C PHE A 197 23.10 7.42 -1.60
N GLY A 198 23.49 6.14 -1.61
CA GLY A 198 24.77 5.68 -1.05
C GLY A 198 24.90 6.03 0.44
N GLY A 199 25.97 6.74 0.79
CA GLY A 199 26.21 7.22 2.16
C GLY A 199 25.18 8.22 2.68
N ASP A 200 24.42 8.87 1.78
CA ASP A 200 23.40 9.87 2.13
C ASP A 200 22.02 9.23 2.35
N ALA A 201 21.94 7.90 2.47
CA ALA A 201 20.68 7.17 2.63
C ALA A 201 19.92 7.57 3.91
N SER A 202 20.64 7.88 5.00
CA SER A 202 20.05 8.34 6.26
C SER A 202 19.46 9.75 6.14
N GLU A 203 20.12 10.65 5.38
CA GLU A 203 19.61 11.98 5.04
C GLU A 203 18.31 11.86 4.23
N ALA A 204 18.36 11.04 3.19
CA ALA A 204 17.21 10.76 2.34
C ALA A 204 16.04 10.15 3.14
N ALA A 205 16.32 9.29 4.12
CA ALA A 205 15.29 8.70 4.99
C ALA A 205 14.57 9.77 5.84
N CYS A 206 15.31 10.78 6.30
CA CYS A 206 14.72 11.91 7.02
C CYS A 206 13.78 12.72 6.12
N ILE A 207 14.21 13.01 4.88
CA ILE A 207 13.37 13.70 3.89
C ILE A 207 12.10 12.91 3.59
N VAL A 208 12.21 11.61 3.27
CA VAL A 208 11.04 10.78 2.94
C VAL A 208 10.05 10.70 4.12
N ARG A 209 10.56 10.64 5.35
CA ARG A 209 9.72 10.66 6.56
C ARG A 209 8.97 11.99 6.69
N ALA A 210 9.63 13.11 6.42
CA ALA A 210 9.02 14.43 6.49
C ALA A 210 8.02 14.69 5.33
N GLU A 211 8.34 14.25 4.12
CA GLU A 211 7.56 14.54 2.91
C GLU A 211 6.31 13.67 2.79
N SER A 212 6.41 12.37 3.12
CA SER A 212 5.34 11.41 2.82
C SER A 212 4.98 10.50 3.98
N ALA A 213 5.55 10.72 5.17
CA ALA A 213 5.44 9.79 6.30
C ALA A 213 5.79 8.35 5.87
N CYS A 214 6.93 8.19 5.19
CA CYS A 214 7.38 6.89 4.69
C CYS A 214 6.39 6.22 3.73
N GLY A 215 5.83 7.00 2.82
CA GLY A 215 4.85 6.52 1.84
C GLY A 215 3.40 6.47 2.33
N GLY A 216 3.12 6.88 3.57
CA GLY A 216 1.75 7.03 4.08
C GLY A 216 0.94 8.15 3.40
N SER A 217 1.58 9.07 2.69
CA SER A 217 0.94 10.12 1.88
C SER A 217 1.72 10.39 0.60
N LEU A 218 1.37 9.66 -0.47
CA LEU A 218 2.01 9.78 -1.79
C LEU A 218 1.46 10.92 -2.65
N LEU A 219 0.34 11.52 -2.27
CA LEU A 219 -0.27 12.66 -2.95
C LEU A 219 -0.28 13.86 -2.00
N SER A 220 0.24 15.01 -2.43
CA SER A 220 0.26 16.18 -1.58
C SER A 220 -1.15 16.65 -1.20
N ARG A 221 -1.31 17.05 0.06
CA ARG A 221 -2.54 17.68 0.55
C ARG A 221 -2.54 19.19 0.35
N SER A 222 -1.34 19.78 0.26
CA SER A 222 -1.12 21.23 0.25
C SER A 222 -0.70 21.73 -1.13
N ASP A 223 0.15 20.98 -1.84
CA ASP A 223 0.67 21.36 -3.16
C ASP A 223 -0.34 20.99 -4.25
N LYS A 224 -1.36 21.83 -4.33
CA LYS A 224 -2.45 21.70 -5.28
C LYS A 224 -2.42 22.81 -6.31
N ASP A 225 -2.72 22.44 -7.55
CA ASP A 225 -2.90 23.36 -8.66
C ASP A 225 -4.16 24.22 -8.46
N ARG A 226 -4.42 25.15 -9.36
CA ARG A 226 -5.60 26.05 -9.28
C ARG A 226 -6.93 25.31 -9.20
N ASN A 227 -6.99 24.07 -9.70
CA ASN A 227 -8.18 23.23 -9.76
C ASN A 227 -8.23 22.19 -8.63
N GLY A 228 -7.28 22.21 -7.70
CA GLY A 228 -7.23 21.31 -6.54
C GLY A 228 -6.52 19.98 -6.79
N TYR A 229 -5.87 19.77 -7.92
CA TYR A 229 -5.12 18.55 -8.22
C TYR A 229 -3.70 18.61 -7.62
N PRO A 230 -3.23 17.54 -6.97
CA PRO A 230 -1.88 17.54 -6.40
C PRO A 230 -0.82 17.55 -7.50
N PHE A 231 0.22 18.35 -7.31
CA PHE A 231 1.37 18.44 -8.21
C PHE A 231 2.71 18.01 -7.57
N SER A 232 2.73 17.70 -6.28
CA SER A 232 3.84 17.04 -5.61
C SER A 232 3.45 15.59 -5.30
N ILE A 233 4.19 14.61 -5.85
CA ILE A 233 3.79 13.19 -5.86
C ILE A 233 4.95 12.29 -5.42
N GLY A 234 4.59 11.17 -4.77
CA GLY A 234 5.51 10.11 -4.37
C GLY A 234 6.13 10.32 -2.99
N ILE A 235 7.04 9.41 -2.64
CA ILE A 235 7.68 9.37 -1.31
C ILE A 235 8.57 10.59 -1.02
N PHE A 236 9.06 11.24 -2.08
CA PHE A 236 9.84 12.48 -2.03
C PHE A 236 9.02 13.72 -2.40
N GLN A 237 7.70 13.60 -2.60
CA GLN A 237 6.85 14.73 -3.00
C GLN A 237 7.43 15.52 -4.19
N VAL A 238 7.83 14.82 -5.25
CA VAL A 238 8.48 15.43 -6.41
C VAL A 238 7.49 16.36 -7.12
N ASN A 239 7.86 17.62 -7.27
CA ASN A 239 7.07 18.64 -7.95
C ASN A 239 7.10 18.45 -9.48
N MET A 240 6.00 17.96 -10.04
CA MET A 240 5.88 17.65 -11.46
C MET A 240 5.62 18.87 -12.35
N THR A 241 5.35 20.06 -11.79
CA THR A 241 5.20 21.29 -12.58
C THR A 241 6.54 21.86 -13.07
N VAL A 242 7.64 21.43 -12.46
CA VAL A 242 8.99 21.96 -12.75
C VAL A 242 10.01 20.87 -13.09
N HIS A 243 9.73 19.60 -12.77
CA HIS A 243 10.66 18.50 -13.02
C HIS A 243 10.10 17.46 -13.99
N HIS A 244 10.94 17.06 -14.94
CA HIS A 244 10.72 15.86 -15.75
C HIS A 244 10.85 14.59 -14.90
N VAL A 245 10.19 13.51 -15.31
CA VAL A 245 10.35 12.18 -14.71
C VAL A 245 11.10 11.30 -15.69
N ILE A 246 12.35 10.95 -15.33
CA ILE A 246 13.29 10.30 -16.23
C ILE A 246 13.73 8.95 -15.67
N GLY A 247 13.95 7.98 -16.56
CA GLY A 247 14.53 6.67 -16.26
C GLY A 247 13.57 5.73 -15.54
N CYS A 248 12.25 5.89 -15.73
CA CYS A 248 11.22 5.08 -15.09
C CYS A 248 10.52 4.09 -16.03
N ALA A 249 11.05 3.82 -17.23
CA ALA A 249 10.45 2.83 -18.12
C ALA A 249 10.43 1.44 -17.44
N GLY A 250 9.24 0.83 -17.42
CA GLY A 250 8.97 -0.41 -16.69
C GLY A 250 8.90 -0.23 -15.17
N ILE A 251 9.33 0.90 -14.59
CA ILE A 251 9.25 1.26 -13.15
C ILE A 251 8.15 2.33 -12.99
N GLY A 252 6.91 2.00 -13.33
CA GLY A 252 5.78 2.94 -13.23
C GLY A 252 5.57 3.89 -14.42
N ALA A 253 6.49 3.98 -15.39
CA ALA A 253 6.30 4.71 -16.64
C ALA A 253 6.39 3.78 -17.88
N ALA A 254 5.70 4.15 -18.96
CA ALA A 254 5.78 3.47 -20.25
C ALA A 254 7.00 3.90 -21.09
N VAL A 255 7.52 5.11 -20.82
CA VAL A 255 8.64 5.70 -21.54
C VAL A 255 9.72 6.19 -20.56
N ASN A 256 10.93 6.39 -21.07
CA ASN A 256 12.08 6.76 -20.24
C ASN A 256 12.16 8.26 -19.91
N ASP A 257 11.48 9.15 -20.65
CA ASP A 257 11.41 10.58 -20.34
C ASP A 257 9.96 11.03 -20.45
N LEU A 258 9.41 11.45 -19.31
CA LEU A 258 8.10 12.06 -19.22
C LEU A 258 8.27 13.57 -18.96
N ASN A 259 7.85 14.38 -19.93
CA ASN A 259 7.78 15.84 -19.82
C ASN A 259 6.60 16.26 -18.93
N CYS A 260 6.71 16.03 -17.64
CA CYS A 260 5.66 16.35 -16.68
C CYS A 260 5.31 17.84 -16.59
N PRO A 261 6.26 18.80 -16.73
CA PRO A 261 5.92 20.22 -16.81
C PRO A 261 4.99 20.53 -17.99
N GLY A 262 5.14 19.82 -19.11
CA GLY A 262 4.24 19.93 -20.27
C GLY A 262 2.80 19.50 -20.02
N ALA A 263 2.49 18.86 -18.88
CA ALA A 263 1.12 18.59 -18.47
C ALA A 263 0.37 19.83 -17.98
N TYR A 264 1.08 20.91 -17.68
CA TYR A 264 0.56 22.11 -17.03
C TYR A 264 0.75 23.37 -17.86
N SER A 265 -0.14 24.33 -17.64
CA SER A 265 0.11 25.74 -17.93
C SER A 265 0.36 26.48 -16.61
N GLY A 266 1.50 27.16 -16.49
CA GLY A 266 1.95 27.76 -15.22
C GLY A 266 2.81 26.83 -14.38
N ARG A 267 3.14 27.24 -13.14
CA ARG A 267 3.98 26.47 -12.21
C ARG A 267 3.43 26.54 -10.78
N ASN A 268 3.71 25.51 -9.98
CA ASN A 268 3.31 25.44 -8.57
C ASN A 268 1.81 25.74 -8.40
N TYR A 269 1.43 26.53 -7.40
CA TYR A 269 0.04 26.91 -7.09
C TYR A 269 -0.67 27.68 -8.22
N SER A 270 0.07 28.32 -9.14
CA SER A 270 -0.51 29.01 -10.30
C SER A 270 -0.78 28.08 -11.48
N ALA A 271 -0.28 26.84 -11.42
CA ALA A 271 -0.43 25.88 -12.50
C ALA A 271 -1.88 25.39 -12.61
N TYR A 272 -2.25 24.95 -13.81
CA TYR A 272 -3.44 24.14 -14.04
C TYR A 272 -3.16 23.11 -15.14
N ILE A 273 -3.75 21.92 -15.01
CA ILE A 273 -3.53 20.82 -15.96
C ILE A 273 -4.14 21.16 -17.33
N VAL A 274 -3.30 21.16 -18.37
CA VAL A 274 -3.70 21.29 -19.78
C VAL A 274 -3.67 19.96 -20.53
N ASN A 275 -2.87 18.99 -20.06
CA ASN A 275 -2.82 17.65 -20.63
C ASN A 275 -2.98 16.59 -19.52
N ARG A 276 -4.21 16.07 -19.39
CA ARG A 276 -4.58 15.10 -18.35
C ARG A 276 -3.91 13.74 -18.51
N ASN A 277 -3.72 13.27 -19.75
CA ASN A 277 -3.07 11.99 -20.01
C ASN A 277 -1.61 12.01 -19.57
N LEU A 278 -0.89 13.10 -19.86
CA LEU A 278 0.50 13.27 -19.44
C LEU A 278 0.62 13.43 -17.92
N TYR A 279 -0.30 14.17 -17.30
CA TYR A 279 -0.41 14.26 -15.83
C TYR A 279 -0.57 12.87 -15.20
N ASP A 280 -1.50 12.04 -15.69
CA ASP A 280 -1.75 10.72 -15.12
C ASP A 280 -0.58 9.76 -15.32
N GLN A 281 0.15 9.85 -16.44
CA GLN A 281 1.39 9.08 -16.66
C GLN A 281 2.49 9.47 -15.67
N CYS A 282 2.72 10.77 -15.48
CA CYS A 282 3.69 11.30 -14.53
C CYS A 282 3.34 10.94 -13.08
N LYS A 283 2.05 11.08 -12.73
CA LYS A 283 1.53 10.69 -11.43
C LYS A 283 1.78 9.21 -11.17
N LYS A 284 1.40 8.33 -12.12
CA LYS A 284 1.60 6.88 -12.00
C LYS A 284 3.08 6.51 -11.84
N ALA A 285 3.97 7.18 -12.57
CA ALA A 285 5.41 6.96 -12.46
C ALA A 285 5.93 7.31 -11.05
N LEU A 286 5.57 8.49 -10.53
CA LEU A 286 6.03 8.95 -9.21
C LEU A 286 5.36 8.25 -8.02
N LEU A 287 4.21 7.60 -8.22
CA LEU A 287 3.63 6.73 -7.20
C LEU A 287 4.50 5.49 -6.94
N ASN A 288 5.34 5.07 -7.88
CA ASN A 288 6.32 4.02 -7.63
C ASN A 288 7.52 4.59 -6.83
N PRO A 289 7.84 4.01 -5.65
CA PRO A 289 8.84 4.57 -4.75
C PRO A 289 10.26 4.52 -5.34
N GLN A 290 10.59 3.54 -6.18
CA GLN A 290 11.91 3.47 -6.84
C GLN A 290 12.07 4.58 -7.88
N CYS A 291 11.02 4.82 -8.69
CA CYS A 291 11.03 5.90 -9.67
C CYS A 291 11.13 7.27 -8.97
N ALA A 292 10.40 7.45 -7.88
CA ALA A 292 10.48 8.65 -7.05
C ALA A 292 11.88 8.86 -6.46
N ALA A 293 12.49 7.82 -5.87
CA ALA A 293 13.85 7.89 -5.33
C ALA A 293 14.90 8.21 -6.41
N LYS A 294 14.82 7.55 -7.56
CA LYS A 294 15.70 7.81 -8.70
C LYS A 294 15.63 9.26 -9.19
N ASN A 295 14.42 9.82 -9.27
CA ASN A 295 14.25 11.21 -9.68
C ASN A 295 14.64 12.20 -8.60
N ALA A 296 14.47 11.86 -7.32
CA ALA A 296 14.95 12.68 -6.21
C ALA A 296 16.49 12.81 -6.22
N VAL A 297 17.21 11.71 -6.43
CA VAL A 297 18.68 11.76 -6.64
C VAL A 297 19.04 12.66 -7.81
N ARG A 298 18.36 12.50 -8.95
CA ARG A 298 18.61 13.32 -10.15
C ARG A 298 18.45 14.81 -9.88
N ILE A 299 17.38 15.20 -9.18
CA ILE A 299 17.10 16.60 -8.83
C ILE A 299 18.18 17.14 -7.87
N ARG A 300 18.52 16.38 -6.83
CA ARG A 300 19.59 16.72 -5.87
C ARG A 300 20.95 16.86 -6.54
N SER A 301 21.32 15.93 -7.41
CA SER A 301 22.58 15.96 -8.16
C SER A 301 22.67 17.19 -9.08
N ALA A 302 21.55 17.59 -9.69
CA ALA A 302 21.49 18.83 -10.50
C ALA A 302 21.72 20.11 -9.66
N ARG A 303 21.62 20.02 -8.33
CA ARG A 303 21.92 21.09 -7.37
C ARG A 303 23.22 20.86 -6.60
N GLY A 304 24.12 20.03 -7.12
CA GLY A 304 25.42 19.77 -6.51
C GLY A 304 25.34 19.00 -5.18
N GLY A 305 24.30 18.19 -4.98
CA GLY A 305 24.12 17.41 -3.74
C GLY A 305 23.29 18.12 -2.66
N SER A 306 22.84 19.36 -2.90
CA SER A 306 22.06 20.13 -1.93
C SER A 306 20.57 19.73 -1.92
N TRP A 307 19.96 19.77 -0.73
CA TRP A 307 18.55 19.45 -0.52
C TRP A 307 17.61 20.66 -0.67
N LYS A 308 18.06 21.77 -1.29
CA LYS A 308 17.31 23.03 -1.44
C LYS A 308 15.93 22.94 -2.09
N ASP A 309 15.70 21.93 -2.93
CA ASP A 309 14.39 21.72 -3.56
C ASP A 309 13.35 21.11 -2.59
N TRP A 310 13.79 20.64 -1.40
CA TRP A 310 12.95 20.13 -0.34
C TRP A 310 12.94 21.08 0.86
N SER A 311 11.81 21.74 1.11
CA SER A 311 11.69 22.65 2.27
C SER A 311 11.85 21.94 3.61
N THR A 312 11.53 20.65 3.67
CA THR A 312 11.66 19.80 4.85
C THR A 312 13.11 19.52 5.25
N ALA A 313 14.07 19.76 4.36
CA ALA A 313 15.50 19.54 4.59
C ALA A 313 16.03 20.26 5.84
N SER A 314 15.53 21.47 6.10
CA SER A 314 15.88 22.24 7.30
C SER A 314 15.57 21.50 8.61
N GLY A 315 14.45 20.77 8.67
CA GLY A 315 14.06 19.95 9.82
C GLY A 315 14.95 18.72 10.03
N CYS A 316 15.69 18.32 8.99
CA CYS A 316 16.68 17.24 9.02
C CYS A 316 18.11 17.76 9.26
N GLY A 317 18.31 19.07 9.44
CA GLY A 317 19.64 19.68 9.56
C GLY A 317 20.40 19.77 8.23
N LEU A 318 19.71 19.61 7.10
CA LEU A 318 20.27 19.58 5.74
C LEU A 318 20.10 20.93 5.04
N ARG A 319 20.98 21.25 4.08
CA ARG A 319 20.98 22.53 3.33
C ARG A 319 21.23 22.38 1.83
#